data_AF-A0A1F6T0H1-F1
#
_entry.id   AF-A0A1F6T0H1-F1
#
_cell.length_a   1.000
_cell.length_b   1.000
_cell.length_c   1.000
_cell.angle_alpha   90.00
_cell.angle_beta   90.00
_cell.angle_gamma   90.00
#
_symmetry.space_group_name_H-M   'P 1'
#
loop_
_entity.id
_entity.type
_entity.pdbx_description
1 polymer ?
#
loop_
_entity_poly.entity_id
_entity_poly.type
_entity_poly.pdbx_seq_one_letter_code
_entity_poly.pdbx_strand_id
1 'polypeptide(L)'
;MFRKGIALCLALAIVGGAASLWAQEQAVDRMVSERFVVKIAPSAILKTLAVSPDSRQVAYAATSGSKVLVVVDGKEGKAYDGIAEGAPVFSPDSQHVAYVAKSGSKQVVVVDGKEGKFYEGIGTPVFSPDSQRVAYAAKAGSKWSVVVDGKEGKAYDNIGEGTLVFSPDGRHVAYAARSGSKRFVVVDGKEGKAYARFLKGSRIVFDSPDSLHYLAVKDGRNVYLVEEKLK
;
A
#
# COMPACT_ATOMS: atom_id res chain seq x y z
N MET A 1 28.03 -23.93 35.77
CA MET A 1 26.58 -23.67 35.92
C MET A 1 25.93 -23.75 34.55
N PHE A 2 25.47 -24.94 34.18
CA PHE A 2 24.62 -25.21 33.03
C PHE A 2 23.60 -26.24 33.50
N ARG A 3 22.34 -25.86 33.62
CA ARG A 3 21.26 -26.79 34.00
C ARG A 3 20.74 -27.46 32.72
N LYS A 4 21.14 -28.71 32.52
CA LYS A 4 20.53 -29.65 31.58
C LYS A 4 19.20 -30.12 32.17
N GLY A 5 18.09 -29.89 31.46
CA GLY A 5 16.81 -30.52 31.75
C GLY A 5 16.79 -31.91 31.12
N ILE A 6 16.72 -32.93 31.98
CA ILE A 6 16.61 -34.35 31.62
C ILE A 6 15.14 -34.62 31.27
N ALA A 7 14.86 -35.05 30.04
CA ALA A 7 13.57 -35.64 29.69
C ALA A 7 13.63 -37.14 30.02
N LEU A 8 12.89 -37.54 31.06
CA LEU A 8 12.76 -38.92 31.51
C LEU A 8 11.63 -39.59 30.71
N CYS A 9 11.97 -40.44 29.74
CA CYS A 9 11.00 -41.30 29.08
C CYS A 9 10.84 -42.61 29.88
N LEU A 10 9.77 -42.71 30.66
CA LEU A 10 9.29 -43.96 31.24
C LEU A 10 8.52 -44.73 30.16
N ALA A 11 9.14 -45.76 29.58
CA ALA A 11 8.43 -46.74 28.76
C ALA A 11 7.95 -47.89 29.66
N LEU A 12 6.67 -47.91 29.97
CA LEU A 12 5.98 -49.07 30.53
C LEU A 12 5.61 -50.00 29.38
N ALA A 13 6.25 -51.16 29.31
CA ALA A 13 5.88 -52.22 28.38
C ALA A 13 4.63 -52.95 28.91
N ILE A 14 3.50 -52.77 28.24
CA ILE A 14 2.34 -53.66 28.36
C ILE A 14 2.30 -54.51 27.09
N VAL A 15 2.46 -55.82 27.27
CA VAL A 15 2.31 -56.84 26.22
C VAL A 15 0.84 -57.23 26.11
N GLY A 16 0.26 -57.16 24.91
CA GLY A 16 -0.91 -57.98 24.57
C GLY A 16 -2.00 -57.30 23.72
N GLY A 17 -1.98 -57.58 22.42
CA GLY A 17 -3.19 -57.93 21.65
C GLY A 17 -4.07 -56.82 21.06
N ALA A 18 -4.52 -57.10 19.83
CA ALA A 18 -5.58 -56.45 19.04
C ALA A 18 -5.18 -55.22 18.20
N ALA A 19 -5.26 -55.44 16.89
CA ALA A 19 -5.08 -54.47 15.83
C ALA A 19 -5.96 -53.24 16.02
N SER A 20 -5.32 -52.08 16.15
CA SER A 20 -5.94 -50.79 15.87
C SER A 20 -5.24 -50.24 14.64
N LEU A 21 -6.02 -49.87 13.62
CA LEU A 21 -5.55 -49.16 12.43
C LEU A 21 -4.65 -48.01 12.88
N TRP A 22 -3.37 -48.07 12.53
CA TRP A 22 -2.48 -46.93 12.69
C TRP A 22 -2.89 -45.90 11.65
N ALA A 23 -3.64 -44.89 12.09
CA ALA A 23 -3.69 -43.60 11.43
C ALA A 23 -2.26 -43.06 11.42
N GLN A 24 -1.56 -43.26 10.29
CA GLN A 24 -0.30 -42.58 10.05
C GLN A 24 -0.65 -41.15 9.65
N GLU A 25 -0.90 -40.31 10.65
CA GLU A 25 -0.94 -38.87 10.49
C GLU A 25 0.40 -38.48 9.85
N GLN A 26 0.37 -38.08 8.58
CA GLN A 26 1.55 -37.60 7.89
C GLN A 26 1.98 -36.34 8.63
N ALA A 27 2.95 -36.49 9.53
CA ALA A 27 3.68 -35.38 10.11
C ALA A 27 4.31 -34.63 8.93
N VAL A 28 3.70 -33.54 8.52
CA VAL A 28 4.27 -32.67 7.51
C VAL A 28 5.51 -32.06 8.16
N ASP A 29 6.69 -32.51 7.74
CA ASP A 29 7.98 -32.02 8.24
C ASP A 29 8.13 -30.54 7.85
N ARG A 30 7.61 -29.66 8.70
CA ARG A 30 7.67 -28.20 8.56
C ARG A 30 8.54 -27.65 9.67
N MET A 31 9.65 -27.04 9.30
CA MET A 31 10.41 -26.22 10.22
C MET A 31 9.65 -24.91 10.46
N VAL A 32 9.11 -24.76 11.67
CA VAL A 32 8.40 -23.55 12.11
C VAL A 32 9.32 -22.76 13.06
N SER A 33 9.49 -21.47 12.80
CA SER A 33 10.19 -20.55 13.70
C SER A 33 9.29 -19.39 14.08
N GLU A 34 9.30 -19.00 15.35
CA GLU A 34 8.54 -17.86 15.85
C GLU A 34 9.49 -16.74 16.26
N ARG A 35 9.12 -15.49 15.96
CA ARG A 35 9.82 -14.31 16.42
C ARG A 35 8.82 -13.31 16.96
N PHE A 36 9.07 -12.82 18.18
CA PHE A 36 8.32 -11.69 18.73
C PHE A 36 8.54 -10.43 17.88
N VAL A 37 7.47 -9.74 17.51
CA VAL A 37 7.54 -8.50 16.72
C VAL A 37 7.09 -7.29 17.52
N VAL A 38 5.85 -7.29 18.03
CA VAL A 38 5.30 -6.17 18.80
C VAL A 38 4.28 -6.63 19.84
N LYS A 39 4.22 -5.92 20.97
CA LYS A 39 3.15 -6.07 21.95
C LYS A 39 2.07 -5.03 21.68
N ILE A 40 0.83 -5.48 21.48
CA ILE A 40 -0.31 -4.60 21.28
C ILE A 40 -1.00 -4.38 22.63
N ALA A 41 -1.32 -3.13 22.95
CA ALA A 41 -2.01 -2.80 24.19
C ALA A 41 -3.41 -3.46 24.22
N PRO A 42 -3.83 -4.11 25.33
CA PRO A 42 -5.12 -4.80 25.40
C PRO A 42 -6.35 -3.92 25.14
N SER A 43 -6.24 -2.61 25.40
CA SER A 43 -7.30 -1.63 25.17
C SER A 43 -7.35 -1.09 23.74
N ALA A 44 -6.33 -1.35 22.92
CA ALA A 44 -6.27 -0.87 21.54
C ALA A 44 -7.16 -1.74 20.64
N ILE A 45 -8.13 -1.11 19.99
CA ILE A 45 -8.93 -1.77 18.95
C ILE A 45 -8.20 -1.62 17.62
N LEU A 46 -7.65 -2.74 17.12
CA LEU A 46 -6.99 -2.84 15.82
C LEU A 46 -7.99 -2.73 14.68
N LYS A 47 -7.79 -1.79 13.77
CA LYS A 47 -8.60 -1.66 12.55
C LYS A 47 -7.95 -2.23 11.29
N THR A 48 -6.63 -2.09 11.21
CA THR A 48 -5.82 -2.44 10.04
C THR A 48 -4.42 -2.80 10.52
N LEU A 49 -3.77 -3.73 9.83
CA LEU A 49 -2.42 -4.22 10.12
C LEU A 49 -1.68 -4.34 8.80
N ALA A 50 -0.47 -3.78 8.75
CA ALA A 50 0.47 -3.94 7.66
C ALA A 50 1.78 -4.50 8.21
N VAL A 51 2.40 -5.37 7.40
CA VAL A 51 3.73 -5.92 7.65
C VAL A 51 4.64 -5.42 6.54
N SER A 52 5.85 -5.00 6.87
CA SER A 52 6.82 -4.55 5.88
C SER A 52 7.25 -5.70 4.94
N PRO A 53 7.71 -5.42 3.71
CA PRO A 53 8.13 -6.46 2.76
C PRO A 53 9.18 -7.45 3.31
N ASP A 54 10.15 -6.96 4.08
CA ASP A 54 11.17 -7.79 4.76
C ASP A 54 10.65 -8.52 6.02
N SER A 55 9.37 -8.35 6.35
CA SER A 55 8.69 -8.95 7.52
C SER A 55 9.29 -8.57 8.87
N ARG A 56 10.01 -7.43 8.95
CA ARG A 56 10.65 -6.97 10.19
C ARG A 56 9.92 -5.86 10.92
N GLN A 57 9.05 -5.13 10.23
CA GLN A 57 8.29 -4.05 10.82
C GLN A 57 6.80 -4.32 10.71
N VAL A 58 6.07 -3.80 11.68
CA VAL A 58 4.62 -3.89 11.74
C VAL A 58 4.06 -2.51 12.01
N ALA A 59 3.04 -2.14 11.22
CA ALA A 59 2.29 -0.92 11.44
C ALA A 59 0.79 -1.23 11.52
N TYR A 60 0.08 -0.58 12.43
CA TYR A 60 -1.36 -0.77 12.59
C TYR A 60 -2.06 0.51 12.99
N ALA A 61 -3.34 0.65 12.61
CA ALA A 61 -4.18 1.71 13.17
C ALA A 61 -4.92 1.19 14.41
N ALA A 62 -4.79 1.93 15.50
CA ALA A 62 -5.44 1.65 16.78
C ALA A 62 -6.41 2.77 17.13
N THR A 63 -7.56 2.40 17.68
CA THR A 63 -8.50 3.39 18.23
C THR A 63 -8.17 3.66 19.70
N SER A 64 -8.03 4.95 20.05
CA SER A 64 -7.85 5.43 21.41
C SER A 64 -8.88 6.53 21.69
N GLY A 65 -9.91 6.19 22.48
CA GLY A 65 -11.07 7.05 22.66
C GLY A 65 -11.81 7.30 21.34
N SER A 66 -12.02 8.57 20.98
CA SER A 66 -12.65 8.98 19.71
C SER A 66 -11.67 9.16 18.56
N LYS A 67 -10.36 8.96 18.80
CA LYS A 67 -9.31 9.17 17.82
C LYS A 67 -8.71 7.85 17.35
N VAL A 68 -8.06 7.90 16.19
CA VAL A 68 -7.28 6.80 15.64
C VAL A 68 -5.84 7.26 15.47
N LEU A 69 -4.89 6.43 15.87
CA LEU A 69 -3.46 6.67 15.71
C LEU A 69 -2.83 5.49 14.94
N VAL A 70 -1.75 5.76 14.23
CA VAL A 70 -0.94 4.71 13.59
C VAL A 70 0.23 4.40 14.51
N VAL A 71 0.38 3.13 14.86
CA VAL A 71 1.54 2.62 15.62
C VAL A 71 2.47 1.94 14.64
N VAL A 72 3.76 2.24 14.73
CA VAL A 72 4.83 1.60 13.93
C VAL A 72 5.85 1.03 14.90
N ASP A 73 6.01 -0.28 14.92
CA ASP A 73 6.89 -1.01 15.85
C ASP A 73 6.74 -0.57 17.32
N GLY A 74 5.48 -0.44 17.75
CA GLY A 74 5.12 -0.05 19.12
C GLY A 74 5.24 1.46 19.41
N LYS A 75 5.69 2.28 18.45
CA LYS A 75 5.73 3.73 18.59
C LYS A 75 4.45 4.36 18.08
N GLU A 76 3.72 5.03 18.96
CA GLU A 76 2.49 5.73 18.62
C GLU A 76 2.77 7.01 17.84
N GLY A 77 2.09 7.18 16.71
CA GLY A 77 2.03 8.43 15.97
C GLY A 77 1.00 9.42 16.55
N LYS A 78 0.81 10.53 15.84
CA LYS A 78 -0.20 11.53 16.17
C LYS A 78 -1.62 10.93 16.09
N ALA A 79 -2.53 11.43 16.92
CA ALA A 79 -3.93 11.03 16.94
C ALA A 79 -4.77 11.86 15.95
N TYR A 80 -5.64 11.18 15.20
CA TYR A 80 -6.46 11.72 14.11
C TYR A 80 -7.93 11.34 14.27
N ASP A 81 -8.83 11.98 13.52
CA ASP A 81 -10.26 11.62 13.52
C ASP A 81 -10.53 10.30 12.78
N GLY A 82 -9.58 9.85 11.96
CA GLY A 82 -9.64 8.59 11.25
C GLY A 82 -8.41 8.37 10.38
N ILE A 83 -8.22 7.13 9.94
CA ILE A 83 -7.19 6.71 8.99
C ILE A 83 -7.91 6.07 7.81
N ALA A 84 -7.48 6.36 6.59
CA ALA A 84 -8.10 5.81 5.38
C ALA A 84 -7.95 4.28 5.30
N GLU A 85 -8.87 3.64 4.58
CA GLU A 85 -8.78 2.20 4.31
C GLU A 85 -7.52 1.87 3.48
N GLY A 86 -6.96 0.68 3.70
CA GLY A 86 -5.74 0.23 3.02
C GLY A 86 -4.44 0.88 3.51
N ALA A 87 -4.49 1.73 4.54
CA ALA A 87 -3.32 2.27 5.22
C ALA A 87 -3.09 1.54 6.56
N PRO A 88 -1.89 1.61 7.18
CA PRO A 88 -0.65 2.17 6.61
C PRO A 88 -0.07 1.30 5.48
N VAL A 89 0.76 1.90 4.63
CA VAL A 89 1.52 1.22 3.57
C VAL A 89 3.02 1.38 3.82
N PHE A 90 3.79 0.32 3.58
CA PHE A 90 5.26 0.37 3.65
C PHE A 90 5.86 0.63 2.27
N SER A 91 7.03 1.27 2.23
CA SER A 91 7.87 1.32 1.04
C SER A 91 8.45 -0.06 0.69
N PRO A 92 8.84 -0.28 -0.57
CA PRO A 92 9.45 -1.53 -1.02
C PRO A 92 10.70 -1.97 -0.22
N ASP A 93 11.52 -1.02 0.23
CA ASP A 93 12.72 -1.28 1.05
C ASP A 93 12.43 -1.48 2.55
N SER A 94 11.15 -1.50 2.94
CA SER A 94 10.67 -1.56 4.32
C SER A 94 11.02 -0.36 5.21
N GLN A 95 11.70 0.69 4.72
CA GLN A 95 12.22 1.75 5.59
C GLN A 95 11.23 2.87 5.87
N HIS A 96 10.24 3.04 5.02
CA HIS A 96 9.28 4.13 5.09
C HIS A 96 7.86 3.63 5.25
N VAL A 97 7.04 4.45 5.90
CA VAL A 97 5.61 4.18 6.10
C VAL A 97 4.80 5.41 5.74
N ALA A 98 3.75 5.22 4.95
CA ALA A 98 2.81 6.26 4.59
C ALA A 98 1.38 5.89 4.97
N TYR A 99 0.59 6.89 5.33
CA TYR A 99 -0.85 6.72 5.54
C TYR A 99 -1.59 8.03 5.30
N VAL A 100 -2.88 7.92 4.99
CA VAL A 100 -3.79 9.08 4.90
C VAL A 100 -4.55 9.18 6.21
N ALA A 101 -4.45 10.33 6.86
CA ALA A 101 -5.15 10.63 8.09
C ALA A 101 -6.19 11.73 7.88
N LYS A 102 -7.29 11.67 8.66
CA LYS A 102 -8.36 12.67 8.66
C LYS A 102 -8.23 13.59 9.88
N SER A 103 -8.30 14.89 9.65
CA SER A 103 -8.39 15.92 10.69
C SER A 103 -9.47 16.93 10.33
N GLY A 104 -10.57 16.91 11.07
CA GLY A 104 -11.79 17.65 10.77
C GLY A 104 -12.37 17.26 9.41
N SER A 105 -12.57 18.25 8.55
CA SER A 105 -13.07 18.08 7.18
C SER A 105 -11.96 17.81 6.15
N LYS A 106 -10.70 17.76 6.56
CA LYS A 106 -9.55 17.59 5.68
C LYS A 106 -8.81 16.27 5.92
N GLN A 107 -8.01 15.89 4.95
CA GLN A 107 -7.11 14.75 4.98
C GLN A 107 -5.68 15.21 4.77
N VAL A 108 -4.72 14.43 5.26
CA VAL A 108 -3.28 14.66 5.13
C VAL A 108 -2.57 13.33 4.89
N VAL A 109 -1.58 13.33 3.99
CA VAL A 109 -0.62 12.22 3.92
C VAL A 109 0.42 12.43 5.01
N VAL A 110 0.67 11.39 5.79
CA VAL A 110 1.76 11.32 6.74
C VAL A 110 2.79 10.33 6.22
N VAL A 111 4.04 10.75 6.11
CA VAL A 111 5.17 9.89 5.75
C VAL A 111 6.18 9.94 6.88
N ASP A 112 6.48 8.78 7.48
CA ASP A 112 7.41 8.65 8.62
C ASP A 112 7.09 9.61 9.77
N GLY A 113 5.80 9.75 10.07
CA GLY A 113 5.29 10.64 11.12
C GLY A 113 5.25 12.13 10.75
N LYS A 114 5.69 12.53 9.56
CA LYS A 114 5.66 13.92 9.08
C LYS A 114 4.40 14.18 8.26
N GLU A 115 3.60 15.15 8.71
CA GLU A 115 2.41 15.61 8.00
C GLU A 115 2.78 16.42 6.76
N GLY A 116 2.13 16.14 5.63
CA GLY A 116 2.15 16.97 4.44
C GLY A 116 1.11 18.10 4.47
N LYS A 117 0.71 18.57 3.29
CA LYS A 117 -0.37 19.56 3.13
C LYS A 117 -1.75 18.92 3.32
N PHE A 118 -2.69 19.68 3.88
CA PHE A 118 -4.08 19.27 4.07
C PHE A 118 -4.94 19.52 2.83
N TYR A 119 -5.74 18.52 2.46
CA TYR A 119 -6.62 18.51 1.29
C TYR A 119 -8.04 18.08 1.67
N GLU A 120 -9.03 18.34 0.81
CA GLU A 120 -10.42 17.90 1.04
C GLU A 120 -10.60 16.40 0.83
N GLY A 121 -9.69 15.78 0.06
CA GLY A 121 -9.66 14.36 -0.20
C GLY A 121 -8.29 13.95 -0.74
N ILE A 122 -7.86 12.75 -0.41
CA ILE A 122 -6.56 12.20 -0.79
C ILE A 122 -6.77 10.74 -1.20
N GLY A 123 -6.21 10.34 -2.35
CA GLY A 123 -6.14 8.94 -2.76
C GLY A 123 -4.98 8.21 -2.09
N THR A 124 -4.98 6.88 -2.11
CA THR A 124 -3.93 6.06 -1.49
C THR A 124 -2.54 6.47 -1.99
N PRO A 125 -1.58 6.77 -1.08
CA PRO A 125 -0.22 7.09 -1.46
C PRO A 125 0.48 5.85 -2.02
N VAL A 126 1.37 6.08 -2.99
CA VAL A 126 2.21 5.07 -3.60
C VAL A 126 3.67 5.47 -3.45
N PHE A 127 4.51 4.51 -3.05
CA PHE A 127 5.96 4.67 -3.07
C PHE A 127 6.52 4.30 -4.45
N SER A 128 7.62 4.95 -4.85
CA SER A 128 8.42 4.50 -5.99
C SER A 128 9.09 3.16 -5.70
N PRO A 129 9.47 2.37 -6.72
CA PRO A 129 10.15 1.09 -6.53
C PRO A 129 11.48 1.19 -5.77
N ASP A 130 12.20 2.29 -5.95
CA ASP A 130 13.43 2.61 -5.21
C ASP A 130 13.19 3.16 -3.79
N SER A 131 11.94 3.28 -3.37
CA SER A 131 11.49 3.77 -2.06
C SER A 131 11.80 5.24 -1.76
N GLN A 132 12.37 5.99 -2.72
CA GLN A 132 12.83 7.37 -2.48
C GLN A 132 11.73 8.42 -2.65
N ARG A 133 10.62 8.07 -3.29
CA ARG A 133 9.58 9.01 -3.70
C ARG A 133 8.21 8.53 -3.28
N VAL A 134 7.31 9.50 -3.09
CA VAL A 134 5.91 9.26 -2.79
C VAL A 134 5.02 10.10 -3.70
N ALA A 135 3.96 9.48 -4.21
CA ALA A 135 2.95 10.17 -4.99
C ALA A 135 1.53 9.86 -4.49
N TYR A 136 0.63 10.82 -4.62
CA TYR A 136 -0.79 10.64 -4.29
C TYR A 136 -1.67 11.63 -5.05
N ALA A 137 -2.92 11.26 -5.29
CA ALA A 137 -3.92 12.20 -5.78
C ALA A 137 -4.48 13.03 -4.63
N ALA A 138 -4.66 14.32 -4.82
CA ALA A 138 -5.14 15.25 -3.80
C ALA A 138 -6.23 16.16 -4.37
N LYS A 139 -7.28 16.41 -3.59
CA LYS A 139 -8.44 17.23 -3.95
C LYS A 139 -8.41 18.59 -3.27
N ALA A 140 -8.57 19.64 -4.06
CA ALA A 140 -8.77 21.01 -3.60
C ALA A 140 -9.96 21.63 -4.35
N GLY A 141 -11.03 21.96 -3.63
CA GLY A 141 -12.30 22.38 -4.23
C GLY A 141 -12.85 21.35 -5.21
N SER A 142 -13.15 21.77 -6.43
CA SER A 142 -13.71 20.90 -7.47
C SER A 142 -12.66 20.13 -8.29
N LYS A 143 -11.37 20.29 -7.98
CA LYS A 143 -10.26 19.76 -8.79
C LYS A 143 -9.40 18.77 -8.01
N TRP A 144 -8.74 17.91 -8.78
CA TRP A 144 -7.75 16.96 -8.31
C TRP A 144 -6.40 17.22 -8.97
N SER A 145 -5.33 17.11 -8.21
CA SER A 145 -3.94 17.19 -8.68
C SER A 145 -3.18 15.96 -8.19
N VAL A 146 -2.17 15.53 -8.92
CA VAL A 146 -1.19 14.56 -8.37
C VAL A 146 -0.10 15.34 -7.65
N VAL A 147 0.16 14.97 -6.41
CA VAL A 147 1.28 15.47 -5.61
C VAL A 147 2.39 14.43 -5.69
N VAL A 148 3.61 14.87 -6.02
CA VAL A 148 4.80 14.03 -6.03
C VAL A 148 5.85 14.70 -5.17
N ASP A 149 6.32 14.00 -4.12
CA ASP A 149 7.34 14.51 -3.19
C ASP A 149 6.97 15.88 -2.60
N GLY A 150 5.68 16.05 -2.27
CA GLY A 150 5.11 17.29 -1.73
C GLY A 150 4.85 18.40 -2.77
N LYS A 151 5.20 18.18 -4.04
CA LYS A 151 4.97 19.15 -5.13
C LYS A 151 3.68 18.85 -5.87
N GLU A 152 2.76 19.80 -5.86
CA GLU A 152 1.46 19.68 -6.51
C GLU A 152 1.55 19.94 -8.02
N GLY A 153 1.03 19.01 -8.82
CA GLY A 153 0.97 19.13 -10.28
C GLY A 153 -0.22 19.95 -10.80
N LYS A 154 -0.50 19.83 -12.10
CA LYS A 154 -1.64 20.48 -12.74
C LYS A 154 -2.96 19.97 -12.16
N ALA A 155 -3.94 20.89 -12.05
CA ALA A 155 -5.29 20.59 -11.59
C ALA A 155 -6.19 20.05 -12.72
N TYR A 156 -6.93 19.00 -12.42
CA TYR A 156 -7.82 18.26 -13.31
C TYR A 156 -9.22 18.14 -12.70
N ASP A 157 -10.24 17.87 -13.52
CA ASP A 157 -11.59 17.57 -13.00
C ASP A 157 -11.59 16.27 -12.20
N ASN A 158 -10.72 15.33 -12.56
CA ASN A 158 -10.56 14.06 -11.88
C ASN A 158 -9.22 13.41 -12.23
N ILE A 159 -8.65 12.69 -11.27
CA ILE A 159 -7.55 11.73 -11.47
C ILE A 159 -8.13 10.33 -11.35
N GLY A 160 -7.76 9.44 -12.27
CA GLY A 160 -8.24 8.06 -12.32
C GLY A 160 -7.76 7.26 -11.11
N GLU A 161 -8.69 6.70 -10.36
CA GLU A 161 -8.40 5.85 -9.21
C GLU A 161 -7.55 4.62 -9.63
N GLY A 162 -6.50 4.33 -8.87
CA GLY A 162 -5.61 3.19 -9.12
C GLY A 162 -4.76 3.30 -10.39
N THR A 163 -4.73 4.45 -11.07
CA THR A 163 -3.94 4.65 -12.30
C THR A 163 -2.57 5.29 -12.04
N LEU A 164 -2.36 5.87 -10.85
CA LEU A 164 -1.11 6.50 -10.47
C LEU A 164 -0.04 5.43 -10.25
N VAL A 165 1.03 5.47 -11.05
CA VAL A 165 2.12 4.49 -11.03
C VAL A 165 3.48 5.16 -11.29
N PHE A 166 4.53 4.61 -10.69
CA PHE A 166 5.91 4.96 -11.00
C PHE A 166 6.49 4.05 -12.09
N SER A 167 7.47 4.54 -12.85
CA SER A 167 8.31 3.69 -13.69
C SER A 167 9.13 2.71 -12.84
N PRO A 168 9.61 1.58 -13.40
CA PRO A 168 10.37 0.57 -12.65
C PRO A 168 11.62 1.10 -11.95
N ASP A 169 12.22 2.17 -12.47
CA ASP A 169 13.38 2.84 -11.89
C ASP A 169 13.03 4.09 -11.05
N GLY A 170 11.74 4.33 -10.81
CA GLY A 170 11.26 5.44 -9.99
C GLY A 170 11.36 6.83 -10.60
N ARG A 171 11.94 7.00 -11.81
CA ARG A 171 12.15 8.32 -12.43
C ARG A 171 10.85 8.99 -12.85
N HIS A 172 9.92 8.24 -13.44
CA HIS A 172 8.71 8.78 -14.04
C HIS A 172 7.47 8.47 -13.19
N VAL A 173 6.51 9.40 -13.20
CA VAL A 173 5.17 9.19 -12.64
C VAL A 173 4.14 9.31 -13.75
N ALA A 174 3.31 8.28 -13.91
CA ALA A 174 2.20 8.27 -14.86
C ALA A 174 0.85 8.16 -14.15
N TYR A 175 -0.17 8.82 -14.69
CA TYR A 175 -1.55 8.71 -14.19
C TYR A 175 -2.56 9.10 -15.26
N ALA A 176 -3.79 8.58 -15.14
CA ALA A 176 -4.90 9.02 -15.96
C ALA A 176 -5.55 10.26 -15.37
N ALA A 177 -5.83 11.27 -16.19
CA ALA A 177 -6.48 12.51 -15.77
C ALA A 177 -7.62 12.88 -16.73
N ARG A 178 -8.59 13.65 -16.23
CA ARG A 178 -9.71 14.19 -17.01
C ARG A 178 -9.79 15.70 -16.90
N SER A 179 -9.96 16.37 -18.04
CA SER A 179 -10.29 17.80 -18.13
C SER A 179 -11.39 18.01 -19.16
N GLY A 180 -12.56 18.46 -18.71
CA GLY A 180 -13.79 18.51 -19.49
C GLY A 180 -14.19 17.11 -19.97
N SER A 181 -14.43 17.00 -21.28
CA SER A 181 -14.76 15.74 -21.96
C SER A 181 -13.54 14.91 -22.37
N LYS A 182 -12.32 15.43 -22.19
CA LYS A 182 -11.08 14.78 -22.62
C LYS A 182 -10.40 14.07 -21.45
N ARG A 183 -9.82 12.91 -21.74
CA ARG A 183 -8.94 12.17 -20.83
C ARG A 183 -7.54 12.05 -21.41
N PHE A 184 -6.55 12.00 -20.52
CA PHE A 184 -5.13 11.98 -20.86
C PHE A 184 -4.43 10.95 -19.97
N VAL A 185 -3.42 10.29 -20.51
CA VAL A 185 -2.33 9.80 -19.67
C VAL A 185 -1.35 10.95 -19.52
N VAL A 186 -0.98 11.25 -18.28
CA VAL A 186 -0.06 12.32 -17.93
C VAL A 186 1.20 11.66 -17.40
N VAL A 187 2.35 12.02 -17.96
CA VAL A 187 3.66 11.56 -17.51
C VAL A 187 4.48 12.76 -17.10
N ASP A 188 4.95 12.79 -15.85
CA ASP A 188 5.73 13.89 -15.26
C ASP A 188 5.08 15.27 -15.45
N GLY A 189 3.76 15.32 -15.30
CA GLY A 189 2.97 16.55 -15.46
C GLY A 189 2.73 16.98 -16.91
N LYS A 190 3.19 16.21 -17.90
CA LYS A 190 2.94 16.47 -19.33
C LYS A 190 1.80 15.59 -19.83
N GLU A 191 0.79 16.21 -20.42
CA GLU A 191 -0.35 15.51 -21.03
C GLU A 191 0.08 14.83 -22.34
N GLY A 192 -0.23 13.53 -22.45
CA GLY A 192 -0.16 12.80 -23.71
C GLY A 192 -1.36 13.10 -24.61
N LYS A 193 -1.68 12.17 -25.51
CA LYS A 193 -2.82 12.33 -26.44
C LYS A 193 -4.16 12.36 -25.68
N ALA A 194 -5.09 13.16 -26.21
CA ALA A 194 -6.46 13.22 -25.70
C ALA A 194 -7.30 12.05 -26.23
N TYR A 195 -8.06 11.42 -25.32
CA TYR A 195 -8.99 10.33 -25.62
C TYR A 195 -10.38 10.62 -25.04
N ALA A 196 -11.42 9.98 -25.59
CA ALA A 196 -12.79 10.12 -25.12
C ALA A 196 -13.01 9.39 -23.78
N ARG A 197 -12.45 8.17 -23.64
CA ARG A 197 -12.48 7.41 -22.38
C ARG A 197 -11.31 6.42 -22.29
N PHE A 198 -10.99 6.03 -21.06
CA PHE A 198 -10.23 4.82 -20.76
C PHE A 198 -11.19 3.71 -20.33
N LEU A 199 -10.85 2.46 -20.58
CA LEU A 199 -11.67 1.33 -20.17
C LEU A 199 -11.61 1.18 -18.64
N LYS A 200 -12.75 0.86 -18.01
CA LYS A 200 -12.78 0.61 -16.57
C LYS A 200 -11.85 -0.58 -16.26
N GLY A 201 -10.95 -0.41 -15.30
CA GLY A 201 -9.96 -1.43 -14.93
C GLY A 201 -8.71 -1.47 -15.82
N SER A 202 -8.65 -0.70 -16.92
CA SER A 202 -7.39 -0.55 -17.66
C SER A 202 -6.36 0.16 -16.79
N ARG A 203 -5.14 -0.39 -16.77
CA ARG A 203 -4.00 0.16 -16.04
C ARG A 203 -3.04 0.82 -17.03
N ILE A 204 -2.29 1.78 -16.52
CA ILE A 204 -1.06 2.24 -17.16
C ILE A 204 0.03 1.29 -16.68
N VAL A 205 0.77 0.71 -17.63
CA VAL A 205 1.82 -0.27 -17.34
C VAL A 205 3.11 0.21 -17.98
N PHE A 206 4.17 0.30 -17.18
CA PHE A 206 5.51 0.51 -17.70
C PHE A 206 6.12 -0.85 -18.07
N ASP A 207 6.54 -1.00 -19.33
CA ASP A 207 7.27 -2.17 -19.83
C ASP A 207 8.77 -2.05 -19.56
N SER A 208 9.26 -0.81 -19.48
CA SER A 208 10.64 -0.45 -19.14
C SER A 208 10.63 0.93 -18.47
N PRO A 209 11.78 1.41 -17.93
CA PRO A 209 11.89 2.76 -17.40
C PRO A 209 11.27 3.88 -18.24
N ASP A 210 11.48 3.82 -19.55
CA ASP A 210 11.12 4.88 -20.49
C ASP A 210 10.05 4.43 -21.51
N SER A 211 9.31 3.35 -21.24
CA SER A 211 8.26 2.84 -22.12
C SER A 211 7.04 2.39 -21.33
N LEU A 212 5.87 2.86 -21.72
CA LEU A 212 4.60 2.46 -21.12
C LEU A 212 3.54 2.15 -22.18
N HIS A 213 2.55 1.36 -21.79
CA HIS A 213 1.35 1.13 -22.58
C HIS A 213 0.06 1.22 -21.76
N TYR A 214 -1.04 1.48 -22.45
CA TYR A 214 -2.39 1.53 -21.88
C TYR A 214 -3.47 1.39 -22.95
N LEU A 215 -4.70 1.10 -22.53
CA LEU A 215 -5.85 0.98 -23.43
C LEU A 215 -6.69 2.25 -23.44
N ALA A 216 -6.96 2.78 -24.63
CA ALA A 216 -7.74 4.01 -24.79
C ALA A 216 -8.82 3.90 -25.87
N VAL A 217 -9.91 4.63 -25.70
CA VAL A 217 -11.01 4.72 -26.68
C VAL A 217 -11.01 6.11 -27.29
N LYS A 218 -10.78 6.20 -28.60
CA LYS A 218 -10.61 7.49 -29.32
C LYS A 218 -11.91 8.06 -29.86
N ASP A 219 -12.74 7.24 -30.50
CA ASP A 219 -13.96 7.62 -31.23
C ASP A 219 -15.23 6.97 -30.65
N GLY A 220 -15.18 6.62 -29.37
CA GLY A 220 -16.28 6.00 -28.62
C GLY A 220 -16.44 4.48 -28.84
N ARG A 221 -15.94 3.95 -29.96
CA ARG A 221 -16.14 2.54 -30.35
C ARG A 221 -14.83 1.75 -30.48
N ASN A 222 -13.76 2.39 -30.97
CA ASN A 222 -12.50 1.71 -31.22
C ASN A 222 -11.57 1.80 -30.00
N VAL A 223 -11.10 0.63 -29.56
CA VAL A 223 -10.10 0.48 -28.50
C VAL A 223 -8.71 0.40 -29.14
N TYR A 224 -7.78 1.17 -28.61
CA TYR A 224 -6.39 1.22 -29.04
C TYR A 224 -5.49 0.78 -27.89
N LEU A 225 -4.54 -0.10 -28.17
CA LEU A 225 -3.32 -0.21 -27.37
C LEU A 225 -2.44 0.98 -27.74
N VAL A 226 -2.20 1.84 -26.77
CA VAL A 226 -1.35 3.01 -26.94
C VAL A 226 -0.03 2.70 -26.26
N GLU A 227 1.05 2.81 -27.02
CA GLU A 227 2.42 2.71 -26.52
C GLU A 227 3.06 4.10 -26.56
N GLU A 228 3.67 4.51 -25.46
CA GLU A 228 4.42 5.77 -25.36
C GLU A 228 5.87 5.46 -24.96
N LYS A 229 6.81 5.97 -25.75
CA LYS A 229 8.25 5.97 -25.44
C LYS A 229 8.66 7.35 -24.95
N LEU A 230 9.21 7.41 -23.77
CA LEU A 230 9.73 8.61 -23.13
C LEU A 230 11.14 8.91 -23.67
N LYS A 231 11.53 10.19 -23.59
CA LYS A 231 12.85 10.68 -24.01
C LYS A 231 13.64 11.14 -22.81
#